data_AF-A0A5P3VRM2-F1
#
_entry.id   AF-A0A5P3VRM2-F1
#
_cell.length_a   1.000
_cell.length_b   1.000
_cell.length_c   1.000
_cell.angle_alpha   90.00
_cell.angle_beta   90.00
_cell.angle_gamma   90.00
#
_symmetry.space_group_name_H-M   'P 1'
#
loop_
_entity.id
_entity.type
_entity.pdbx_description
1 polymer ?
#
loop_
_entity_poly.entity_id
_entity_poly.type
_entity_poly.pdbx_seq_one_letter_code
_entity_poly.pdbx_strand_id
1 'polypeptide(L)'
;MARPGITYEQVVAVAEALVAQQLKPTLTAVRERLGSGSMNTIHRYWSTWQEQQQKRPPRKLSEPNSRLLAALGAELSKVAEEAAAEAEAALAQAMNELAAMAASGEALEKQRDDLAQQLLEVKTDRDTVAGRASEQADDIERLQQGAARHQEELARVRRALAQAELRLEAVSRLEDELATVRGQLGSEQALRAAADKVAAVADAQRAAEETARQRAEARLSSAETREGQARQELTEVHAAHQSTRDKLIEAVSLAAEVQAELRALRAHLAAKGAEAAAVGSQQPDEASANAMGADESKPPARPRRRR
;
A
#
# COMPACT_ATOMS: atom_id res chain seq x y z
N MET A 1 -82.24 -8.17 151.37
CA MET A 1 -83.14 -7.50 150.40
C MET A 1 -82.99 -8.20 149.06
N ALA A 2 -83.96 -9.00 148.64
CA ALA A 2 -83.95 -9.70 147.36
C ALA A 2 -84.39 -8.74 146.25
N ARG A 3 -83.56 -8.56 145.21
CA ARG A 3 -83.88 -7.71 144.05
C ARG A 3 -85.02 -8.35 143.25
N PRO A 4 -86.07 -7.60 142.83
CA PRO A 4 -87.09 -8.14 141.93
C PRO A 4 -86.43 -8.54 140.59
N GLY A 5 -86.60 -9.80 140.19
CA GLY A 5 -86.11 -10.30 138.91
C GLY A 5 -86.92 -9.76 137.73
N ILE A 6 -86.29 -9.67 136.56
CA ILE A 6 -86.93 -9.21 135.30
C ILE A 6 -88.02 -10.18 134.86
N THR A 7 -89.15 -9.64 134.40
CA THR A 7 -90.27 -10.42 133.87
C THR A 7 -90.25 -10.52 132.34
N TYR A 8 -90.94 -11.53 131.79
CA TYR A 8 -91.07 -11.73 130.34
C TYR A 8 -91.67 -10.52 129.62
N GLU A 9 -92.73 -9.92 130.18
CA GLU A 9 -93.43 -8.77 129.60
C GLU A 9 -92.52 -7.54 129.43
N GLN A 10 -91.60 -7.32 130.39
CA GLN A 10 -90.63 -6.23 130.29
C GLN A 10 -89.66 -6.41 129.11
N VAL A 11 -89.21 -7.65 128.87
CA VAL A 11 -88.32 -7.98 127.75
C VAL A 11 -89.06 -7.81 126.41
N VAL A 12 -90.31 -8.26 126.34
CA VAL A 12 -91.17 -8.12 125.16
C VAL A 12 -91.46 -6.66 124.84
N ALA A 13 -91.87 -5.86 125.83
CA ALA A 13 -92.16 -4.43 125.64
C ALA A 13 -90.95 -3.66 125.10
N VAL A 14 -89.75 -3.95 125.61
CA VAL A 14 -88.51 -3.35 125.12
C VAL A 14 -88.16 -3.83 123.71
N ALA A 15 -88.33 -5.12 123.42
CA ALA A 15 -88.08 -5.67 122.10
C ALA A 15 -89.03 -5.08 121.05
N GLU A 16 -90.31 -4.91 121.37
CA GLU A 16 -91.30 -4.28 120.50
C GLU A 16 -91.03 -2.78 120.31
N ALA A 17 -90.61 -2.07 121.36
CA ALA A 17 -90.19 -0.67 121.25
C ALA A 17 -89.00 -0.51 120.28
N LEU A 18 -88.06 -1.46 120.26
CA LEU A 18 -86.96 -1.46 119.28
C LEU A 18 -87.45 -1.71 117.84
N VAL A 19 -88.41 -2.63 117.64
CA VAL A 19 -89.02 -2.86 116.32
C VAL A 19 -89.77 -1.62 115.82
N ALA A 20 -90.52 -0.94 116.70
CA ALA A 20 -91.25 0.27 116.35
C ALA A 20 -90.32 1.41 115.89
N GLN A 21 -89.10 1.45 116.43
CA GLN A 21 -88.03 2.37 116.02
C GLN A 21 -87.29 1.92 114.75
N GLN A 22 -87.76 0.86 114.07
CA GLN A 22 -87.11 0.24 112.90
C GLN A 22 -85.69 -0.27 113.17
N LEU A 23 -85.32 -0.47 114.45
CA LEU A 23 -84.05 -1.04 114.86
C LEU A 23 -84.18 -2.56 115.01
N LYS A 24 -83.11 -3.28 114.68
CA LYS A 24 -83.06 -4.74 114.89
C LYS A 24 -83.00 -5.02 116.40
N PRO A 25 -84.00 -5.69 117.01
CA PRO A 25 -83.98 -5.98 118.44
C PRO A 25 -82.99 -7.11 118.70
N THR A 26 -81.75 -6.76 119.01
CA THR A 26 -80.71 -7.73 119.41
C THR A 26 -80.77 -7.95 120.91
N LEU A 27 -80.33 -9.13 121.37
CA LEU A 27 -80.27 -9.46 122.80
C LEU A 27 -79.54 -8.39 123.62
N THR A 28 -78.44 -7.87 123.09
CA THR A 28 -77.63 -6.81 123.71
C THR A 28 -78.40 -5.50 123.81
N ALA A 29 -79.10 -5.07 122.75
CA ALA A 29 -79.88 -3.84 122.75
C ALA A 29 -81.05 -3.91 123.75
N VAL A 30 -81.69 -5.07 123.87
CA VAL A 30 -82.76 -5.29 124.85
C VAL A 30 -82.23 -5.22 126.29
N ARG A 31 -81.04 -5.78 126.55
CA ARG A 31 -80.38 -5.68 127.86
C ARG A 31 -79.97 -4.24 128.20
N GLU A 32 -79.38 -3.52 127.26
CA GLU A 32 -78.96 -2.13 127.48
C GLU A 32 -80.14 -1.23 127.83
N ARG A 33 -81.29 -1.42 127.17
CA ARG A 33 -82.52 -0.67 127.45
C ARG A 33 -83.19 -1.06 128.77
N LEU A 34 -83.09 -2.32 129.19
CA LEU A 34 -83.61 -2.78 130.49
C LEU A 34 -82.71 -2.39 131.67
N GLY A 35 -81.41 -2.20 131.44
CA GLY A 35 -80.41 -1.72 132.42
C GLY A 35 -80.14 -2.66 133.61
N SER A 36 -80.84 -3.78 133.74
CA SER A 36 -80.70 -4.73 134.86
C SER A 36 -81.00 -6.17 134.42
N GLY A 37 -80.88 -7.15 135.32
CA GLY A 37 -81.16 -8.57 135.07
C GLY A 37 -79.99 -9.39 134.50
N SER A 38 -80.04 -10.71 134.73
CA SER A 38 -79.05 -11.65 134.20
C SER A 38 -79.28 -11.88 132.70
N MET A 39 -78.19 -11.88 131.93
CA MET A 39 -78.19 -12.12 130.48
C MET A 39 -78.91 -13.44 130.12
N ASN A 40 -78.77 -14.49 130.94
CA ASN A 40 -79.41 -15.77 130.70
C ASN A 40 -80.94 -15.73 130.82
N THR A 41 -81.47 -14.87 131.69
CA THR A 41 -82.93 -14.72 131.85
C THR A 41 -83.52 -13.90 130.71
N ILE A 42 -82.84 -12.80 130.33
CA ILE A 42 -83.23 -11.97 129.19
C ILE A 42 -83.16 -12.77 127.91
N HIS A 43 -82.11 -13.58 127.71
CA HIS A 43 -81.98 -14.44 126.52
C HIS A 43 -83.15 -15.42 126.39
N ARG A 44 -83.54 -16.10 127.47
CA ARG A 44 -84.66 -17.04 127.44
C ARG A 44 -85.97 -16.37 127.01
N TYR A 45 -86.27 -15.20 127.59
CA TYR A 45 -87.49 -14.43 127.27
C TYR A 45 -87.43 -13.76 125.89
N TRP A 46 -86.25 -13.30 125.48
CA TRP A 46 -86.04 -12.70 124.17
C TRP A 46 -86.12 -13.74 123.04
N SER A 47 -85.54 -14.93 123.23
CA SER A 47 -85.62 -16.04 122.27
C SER A 47 -87.07 -16.51 122.10
N THR A 48 -87.84 -16.64 123.17
CA THR A 48 -89.26 -17.03 123.05
C THR A 48 -90.10 -15.94 122.36
N TRP A 49 -89.80 -14.66 122.56
CA TRP A 49 -90.41 -13.57 121.79
C TRP A 49 -89.99 -13.58 120.30
N GLN A 50 -88.71 -13.83 120.02
CA GLN A 50 -88.18 -13.86 118.66
C GLN A 50 -88.81 -14.99 117.82
N GLU A 51 -88.94 -16.19 118.41
CA GLU A 51 -89.62 -17.32 117.79
C GLU A 51 -91.09 -17.03 117.47
N GLN A 52 -91.77 -16.24 118.31
CA GLN A 52 -93.15 -15.80 118.04
C GLN A 52 -93.21 -14.79 116.89
N GLN A 53 -92.24 -13.87 116.79
CA GLN A 53 -92.19 -12.89 115.70
C GLN A 53 -91.86 -13.50 114.34
N GLN A 54 -90.99 -14.52 114.28
CA GLN A 54 -90.68 -15.22 113.03
C GLN A 54 -91.85 -16.04 112.48
N LYS A 55 -92.85 -16.38 113.31
CA LYS A 55 -94.11 -16.99 112.86
C LYS A 55 -95.09 -15.96 112.25
N ARG A 56 -94.77 -14.67 112.27
CA ARG A 56 -95.60 -13.63 111.62
C ARG A 56 -95.43 -13.73 110.09
N PRO A 57 -96.52 -13.80 109.32
CA PRO A 57 -96.42 -13.96 107.87
C PRO A 57 -95.70 -12.75 107.23
N PRO A 58 -94.88 -12.97 106.18
CA PRO A 58 -94.19 -11.89 105.49
C PRO A 58 -95.17 -10.86 104.94
N ARG A 59 -94.78 -9.58 104.97
CA ARG A 59 -95.58 -8.50 104.36
C ARG A 59 -95.69 -8.76 102.86
N LYS A 60 -96.92 -8.83 102.34
CA LYS A 60 -97.18 -8.83 100.90
C LYS A 60 -96.70 -7.48 100.35
N LEU A 61 -95.65 -7.48 99.54
CA LEU A 61 -95.30 -6.32 98.74
C LEU A 61 -96.45 -6.12 97.74
N SER A 62 -96.99 -4.91 97.68
CA SER A 62 -98.02 -4.55 96.70
C SER A 62 -97.43 -4.62 95.30
N GLU A 63 -98.19 -5.16 94.34
CA GLU A 63 -97.77 -5.19 92.94
C GLU A 63 -97.49 -3.77 92.42
N PRO A 64 -96.42 -3.57 91.65
CA PRO A 64 -96.09 -2.27 91.09
C PRO A 64 -97.24 -1.74 90.22
N ASN A 65 -97.39 -0.40 90.21
CA ASN A 65 -98.47 0.27 89.48
C ASN A 65 -98.39 -0.04 87.97
N SER A 66 -99.42 -0.69 87.43
CA SER A 66 -99.51 -1.12 86.03
C SER A 66 -99.33 0.01 85.03
N ARG A 67 -99.75 1.23 85.37
CA ARG A 67 -99.58 2.41 84.49
C ARG A 67 -98.12 2.81 84.34
N LEU A 68 -97.31 2.68 85.40
CA LEU A 68 -95.87 2.97 85.34
C LEU A 68 -95.13 1.90 84.53
N LEU A 69 -95.50 0.63 84.69
CA LEU A 69 -94.91 -0.46 83.90
C LEU A 69 -95.23 -0.30 82.40
N ALA A 70 -96.46 0.07 82.05
CA ALA A 70 -96.84 0.33 80.66
C ALA A 70 -96.08 1.52 80.06
N ALA A 71 -95.93 2.62 80.80
CA ALA A 71 -95.16 3.79 80.36
C ALA A 71 -93.68 3.46 80.17
N LEU A 72 -93.06 2.73 81.11
CA LEU A 72 -91.67 2.25 80.97
C LEU A 72 -91.51 1.31 79.77
N GLY A 73 -92.47 0.40 79.54
CA GLY A 73 -92.46 -0.49 78.38
C GLY A 73 -92.54 0.27 77.06
N ALA A 74 -93.38 1.31 76.99
CA ALA A 74 -93.51 2.15 75.80
C ALA A 74 -92.23 2.94 75.51
N GLU A 75 -91.61 3.56 76.52
CA GLU A 75 -90.33 4.27 76.34
C GLU A 75 -89.19 3.31 75.97
N LEU A 76 -89.12 2.13 76.58
CA LEU A 76 -88.13 1.11 76.21
C LEU A 76 -88.34 0.59 74.78
N SER A 77 -89.59 0.40 74.34
CA SER A 77 -89.90 0.02 72.95
C SER A 77 -89.45 1.10 71.99
N LYS A 78 -89.75 2.37 72.29
CA LYS A 78 -89.35 3.51 71.47
C LYS A 78 -87.82 3.61 71.35
N VAL A 79 -87.10 3.50 72.46
CA VAL A 79 -85.62 3.51 72.45
C VAL A 79 -85.06 2.31 71.67
N ALA A 80 -85.69 1.12 71.79
CA ALA A 80 -85.28 -0.05 71.04
C ALA A 80 -85.54 0.11 69.53
N GLU A 81 -86.67 0.71 69.14
CA GLU A 81 -87.01 1.02 67.75
C GLU A 81 -86.05 2.07 67.16
N GLU A 82 -85.73 3.13 67.91
CA GLU A 82 -84.73 4.14 67.51
C GLU A 82 -83.34 3.51 67.31
N ALA A 83 -82.88 2.70 68.27
CA ALA A 83 -81.59 2.00 68.17
C ALA A 83 -81.55 0.98 67.03
N ALA A 84 -82.67 0.28 66.78
CA ALA A 84 -82.78 -0.64 65.63
C ALA A 84 -82.73 0.12 64.31
N ALA A 85 -83.45 1.24 64.19
CA ALA A 85 -83.42 2.08 63.00
C ALA A 85 -82.02 2.67 62.73
N GLU A 86 -81.31 3.11 63.78
CA GLU A 86 -79.93 3.59 63.66
C GLU A 86 -78.96 2.48 63.24
N ALA A 87 -79.10 1.28 63.82
CA ALA A 87 -78.29 0.12 63.44
C ALA A 87 -78.55 -0.33 61.99
N GLU A 88 -79.81 -0.34 61.55
CA GLU A 88 -80.19 -0.63 60.16
C GLU A 88 -79.64 0.42 59.19
N ALA A 89 -79.72 1.70 59.55
CA ALA A 89 -79.14 2.77 58.74
C ALA A 89 -77.60 2.65 58.63
N ALA A 90 -76.92 2.36 59.73
CA ALA A 90 -75.47 2.14 59.74
C ALA A 90 -75.07 0.90 58.92
N LEU A 91 -75.84 -0.18 59.01
CA LEU A 91 -75.62 -1.38 58.20
C LEU A 91 -75.80 -1.09 56.71
N ALA A 92 -76.88 -0.37 56.33
CA ALA A 92 -77.13 0.01 54.94
C ALA A 92 -76.00 0.89 54.40
N GLN A 93 -75.49 1.84 55.20
CA GLN A 93 -74.34 2.65 54.82
C GLN A 93 -73.09 1.80 54.61
N ALA A 94 -72.77 0.90 55.55
CA ALA A 94 -71.61 0.01 55.45
C ALA A 94 -71.68 -0.92 54.23
N MET A 95 -72.87 -1.42 53.89
CA MET A 95 -73.08 -2.24 52.69
C MET A 95 -72.87 -1.43 51.40
N ASN A 96 -73.32 -0.17 51.36
CA ASN A 96 -73.09 0.72 50.22
C ASN A 96 -71.61 1.07 50.05
N GLU A 97 -70.91 1.34 51.16
CA GLU A 97 -69.46 1.58 51.15
C GLU A 97 -68.70 0.34 50.68
N LEU A 98 -69.05 -0.85 51.16
CA LEU A 98 -68.46 -2.11 50.71
C LEU A 98 -68.69 -2.33 49.20
N ALA A 99 -69.90 -2.06 48.70
CA ALA A 99 -70.21 -2.17 47.28
C ALA A 99 -69.40 -1.18 46.43
N ALA A 100 -69.24 0.07 46.90
CA ALA A 100 -68.41 1.07 46.23
C ALA A 100 -66.93 0.67 46.22
N MET A 101 -66.41 0.15 47.34
CA MET A 101 -65.04 -0.34 47.45
C MET A 101 -64.80 -1.54 46.54
N ALA A 102 -65.74 -2.49 46.48
CA ALA A 102 -65.68 -3.63 45.56
C ALA A 102 -65.63 -3.19 44.09
N ALA A 103 -66.51 -2.26 43.69
CA ALA A 103 -66.51 -1.72 42.33
C ALA A 103 -65.19 -0.98 42.00
N SER A 104 -64.63 -0.22 42.95
CA SER A 104 -63.34 0.43 42.77
C SER A 104 -62.18 -0.58 42.67
N GLY A 105 -62.24 -1.67 43.45
CA GLY A 105 -61.26 -2.75 43.41
C GLY A 105 -61.26 -3.46 42.06
N GLU A 106 -62.43 -3.82 41.55
CA GLU A 106 -62.57 -4.42 40.21
C GLU A 106 -62.05 -3.50 39.10
N ALA A 107 -62.29 -2.18 39.21
CA ALA A 107 -61.78 -1.21 38.24
C ALA A 107 -60.24 -1.12 38.27
N LEU A 108 -59.64 -1.12 39.47
CA LEU A 108 -58.18 -1.12 39.64
C LEU A 108 -57.55 -2.42 39.16
N GLU A 109 -58.17 -3.57 39.41
CA GLU A 109 -57.70 -4.86 38.91
C GLU A 109 -57.70 -4.91 37.38
N LYS A 110 -58.76 -4.40 36.73
CA LYS A 110 -58.80 -4.26 35.27
C LYS A 110 -57.67 -3.37 34.76
N GLN A 111 -57.48 -2.18 35.36
CA GLN A 111 -56.39 -1.28 34.97
C GLN A 111 -55.01 -1.91 35.16
N ARG A 112 -54.81 -2.67 36.25
CA ARG A 112 -53.58 -3.43 36.48
C ARG A 112 -53.35 -4.45 35.37
N ASP A 113 -54.38 -5.20 35.00
CA ASP A 113 -54.27 -6.24 33.97
C ASP A 113 -54.01 -5.63 32.58
N ASP A 114 -54.69 -4.54 32.24
CA ASP A 114 -54.45 -3.79 31.01
C ASP A 114 -53.01 -3.25 30.95
N LEU A 115 -52.52 -2.65 32.04
CA LEU A 115 -51.14 -2.16 32.13
C LEU A 115 -50.11 -3.31 32.08
N ALA A 116 -50.41 -4.45 32.69
CA ALA A 116 -49.54 -5.63 32.63
C ALA A 116 -49.44 -6.17 31.21
N GLN A 117 -50.56 -6.18 30.47
CA GLN A 117 -50.57 -6.56 29.06
C GLN A 117 -49.77 -5.56 28.20
N GLN A 118 -49.99 -4.26 28.36
CA GLN A 118 -49.20 -3.23 27.66
C GLN A 118 -47.70 -3.34 27.95
N LEU A 119 -47.33 -3.60 29.21
CA LEU A 119 -45.92 -3.81 29.58
C LEU A 119 -45.33 -5.05 28.91
N LEU A 120 -46.12 -6.11 28.72
CA LEU A 120 -45.68 -7.30 28.01
C LEU A 120 -45.47 -6.98 26.51
N GLU A 121 -46.42 -6.30 25.88
CA GLU A 121 -46.34 -5.88 24.48
C GLU A 121 -45.13 -4.97 24.22
N VAL A 122 -44.93 -3.94 25.04
CA VAL A 122 -43.76 -3.04 24.90
C VAL A 122 -42.45 -3.79 25.15
N LYS A 123 -42.42 -4.77 26.06
CA LYS A 123 -41.23 -5.61 26.26
C LYS A 123 -40.95 -6.48 25.04
N THR A 124 -41.96 -7.12 24.45
CA THR A 124 -41.78 -7.91 23.23
C THR A 124 -41.32 -7.03 22.07
N ASP A 125 -41.91 -5.86 21.90
CA ASP A 125 -41.52 -4.93 20.84
C ASP A 125 -40.08 -4.45 21.03
N ARG A 126 -39.70 -4.07 22.27
CA ARG A 126 -38.32 -3.73 22.61
C ARG A 126 -37.36 -4.87 22.27
N ASP A 127 -37.69 -6.10 22.64
CA ASP A 127 -36.81 -7.25 22.42
C ASP A 127 -36.68 -7.56 20.91
N THR A 128 -37.76 -7.40 20.13
CA THR A 128 -37.70 -7.56 18.66
C THR A 128 -36.85 -6.47 18.00
N VAL A 129 -36.99 -5.21 18.44
CA VAL A 129 -36.19 -4.08 17.93
C VAL A 129 -34.72 -4.24 18.32
N ALA A 130 -34.44 -4.66 19.56
CA ALA A 130 -33.09 -4.94 20.02
C ALA A 130 -32.43 -6.08 19.22
N GLY A 131 -33.18 -7.15 18.94
CA GLY A 131 -32.71 -8.25 18.08
C GLY A 131 -32.36 -7.76 16.67
N ARG A 132 -33.28 -7.02 16.02
CA ARG A 132 -33.04 -6.43 14.69
C ARG A 132 -31.85 -5.47 14.67
N ALA A 133 -31.67 -4.67 15.72
CA ALA A 133 -30.53 -3.77 15.83
C ALA A 133 -29.20 -4.52 15.94
N SER A 134 -29.17 -5.65 16.65
CA SER A 134 -27.99 -6.53 16.72
C SER A 134 -27.68 -7.14 15.35
N GLU A 135 -28.68 -7.68 14.65
CA GLU A 135 -28.51 -8.25 13.30
C GLU A 135 -27.99 -7.18 12.31
N GLN A 136 -28.54 -5.96 12.37
CA GLN A 136 -28.09 -4.85 11.54
C GLN A 136 -26.65 -4.43 11.87
N ALA A 137 -26.24 -4.46 13.14
CA ALA A 137 -24.88 -4.16 13.54
C ALA A 137 -23.89 -5.20 12.97
N ASP A 138 -24.22 -6.49 13.06
CA ASP A 138 -23.41 -7.58 12.51
C ASP A 138 -23.30 -7.47 10.98
N ASP A 139 -24.40 -7.13 10.30
CA ASP A 139 -24.42 -6.91 8.85
C ASP A 139 -23.57 -5.71 8.43
N ILE A 140 -23.63 -4.59 9.19
CA ILE A 140 -22.78 -3.42 8.97
C ILE A 140 -21.31 -3.79 9.12
N GLU A 141 -20.95 -4.54 10.17
CA GLU A 141 -19.57 -4.99 10.38
C GLU A 141 -19.09 -5.86 9.20
N ARG A 142 -19.91 -6.83 8.77
CA ARG A 142 -19.58 -7.67 7.60
C ARG A 142 -19.38 -6.85 6.33
N LEU A 143 -20.23 -5.86 6.08
CA LEU A 143 -20.10 -4.97 4.92
C LEU A 143 -18.86 -4.08 5.02
N GLN A 144 -18.51 -3.57 6.20
CA GLN A 144 -17.29 -2.79 6.42
C GLN A 144 -16.03 -3.63 6.18
N GLN A 145 -16.00 -4.87 6.67
CA GLN A 145 -14.90 -5.81 6.41
C GLN A 145 -14.78 -6.12 4.91
N GLY A 146 -15.90 -6.33 4.21
CA GLY A 146 -15.91 -6.51 2.75
C GLY A 146 -15.39 -5.28 1.99
N ALA A 147 -15.83 -4.08 2.37
CA ALA A 147 -15.37 -2.84 1.78
C ALA A 147 -13.87 -2.61 1.99
N ALA A 148 -13.34 -2.91 3.18
CA ALA A 148 -11.91 -2.83 3.48
C ALA A 148 -11.09 -3.76 2.58
N ARG A 149 -11.51 -5.03 2.42
CA ARG A 149 -10.86 -5.99 1.52
C ARG A 149 -10.85 -5.49 0.08
N HIS A 150 -11.98 -4.99 -0.42
CA HIS A 150 -12.05 -4.44 -1.78
C HIS A 150 -11.17 -3.20 -1.97
N GLN A 151 -11.05 -2.34 -0.96
CA GLN A 151 -10.13 -1.19 -1.02
C GLN A 151 -8.67 -1.65 -1.10
N GLU A 152 -8.29 -2.68 -0.34
CA GLU A 152 -6.95 -3.26 -0.41
C GLU A 152 -6.67 -3.90 -1.78
N GLU A 153 -7.64 -4.64 -2.33
CA GLU A 153 -7.57 -5.22 -3.68
C GLU A 153 -7.41 -4.13 -4.74
N LEU A 154 -8.24 -3.08 -4.69
CA LEU A 154 -8.14 -1.94 -5.60
C LEU A 154 -6.79 -1.24 -5.48
N ALA A 155 -6.29 -1.05 -4.27
CA ALA A 155 -4.97 -0.45 -4.05
C ALA A 155 -3.85 -1.34 -4.62
N ARG A 156 -3.96 -2.66 -4.52
CA ARG A 156 -3.02 -3.61 -5.11
C ARG A 156 -3.07 -3.56 -6.64
N VAL A 157 -4.26 -3.56 -7.24
CA VAL A 157 -4.45 -3.47 -8.70
C VAL A 157 -3.91 -2.14 -9.23
N ARG A 158 -4.19 -1.01 -8.57
CA ARG A 158 -3.63 0.30 -8.96
C ARG A 158 -2.11 0.33 -8.91
N ARG A 159 -1.49 -0.27 -7.89
CA ARG A 159 -0.02 -0.40 -7.82
C ARG A 159 0.54 -1.27 -8.94
N ALA A 160 -0.11 -2.40 -9.22
CA ALA A 160 0.31 -3.29 -10.31
C ALA A 160 0.18 -2.60 -11.68
N LEU A 161 -0.89 -1.82 -11.88
CA LEU A 161 -1.11 -1.04 -13.10
C LEU A 161 0.00 0.01 -13.29
N ALA A 162 0.27 0.83 -12.27
CA ALA A 162 1.34 1.85 -12.34
C ALA A 162 2.71 1.22 -12.62
N GLN A 163 3.00 0.05 -12.04
CA GLN A 163 4.23 -0.68 -12.32
C GLN A 163 4.28 -1.22 -13.77
N ALA A 164 3.16 -1.65 -14.32
CA ALA A 164 3.07 -2.10 -15.71
C ALA A 164 3.25 -0.93 -16.69
N GLU A 165 2.65 0.23 -16.39
CA GLU A 165 2.82 1.46 -17.19
C GLU A 165 4.28 1.92 -17.19
N LEU A 166 4.95 1.98 -16.03
CA LEU A 166 6.38 2.32 -15.95
C LEU A 166 7.27 1.33 -16.72
N ARG A 167 6.95 0.04 -16.68
CA ARG A 167 7.67 -0.99 -17.46
C ARG A 167 7.46 -0.79 -18.96
N LEU A 168 6.26 -0.42 -19.39
CA LEU A 168 5.96 -0.16 -20.78
C LEU A 168 6.76 1.06 -21.29
N GLU A 169 6.80 2.14 -20.51
CA GLU A 169 7.64 3.31 -20.82
C GLU A 169 9.13 2.93 -20.92
N ALA A 170 9.64 2.11 -19.99
CA ALA A 170 11.01 1.63 -20.05
C ALA A 170 11.30 0.79 -21.30
N VAL A 171 10.38 -0.08 -21.72
CA VAL A 171 10.51 -0.86 -22.96
C VAL A 171 10.60 0.06 -24.18
N SER A 172 9.73 1.07 -24.28
CA SER A 172 9.76 2.00 -25.41
C SER A 172 11.10 2.75 -25.53
N ARG A 173 11.66 3.20 -24.40
CA ARG A 173 12.98 3.81 -24.36
C ARG A 173 14.09 2.85 -24.77
N LEU A 174 14.02 1.59 -24.31
CA LEU A 174 14.99 0.56 -24.71
C LEU A 174 14.91 0.27 -26.21
N GLU A 175 13.72 0.28 -26.81
CA GLU A 175 13.55 0.12 -28.26
C GLU A 175 14.24 1.25 -29.05
N ASP A 176 14.10 2.50 -28.60
CA ASP A 176 14.76 3.67 -29.20
C ASP A 176 16.29 3.62 -29.06
N GLU A 177 16.79 3.27 -27.87
CA GLU A 177 18.23 3.10 -27.61
C GLU A 177 18.81 1.97 -28.50
N LEU A 178 18.07 0.87 -28.65
CA LEU A 178 18.47 -0.27 -29.48
C LEU A 178 18.48 0.11 -30.97
N ALA A 179 17.49 0.87 -31.44
CA ALA A 179 17.46 1.42 -32.81
C ALA A 179 18.67 2.33 -33.06
N THR A 180 19.01 3.19 -32.10
CA THR A 180 20.17 4.09 -32.17
C THR A 180 21.49 3.32 -32.24
N VAL A 181 21.69 2.33 -31.35
CA VAL A 181 22.91 1.50 -31.34
C VAL A 181 23.03 0.67 -32.62
N ARG A 182 21.93 0.12 -33.14
CA ARG A 182 21.93 -0.57 -34.45
C ARG A 182 22.32 0.37 -35.58
N GLY A 183 21.83 1.62 -35.56
CA GLY A 183 22.22 2.65 -36.52
C GLY A 183 23.71 2.98 -36.46
N GLN A 184 24.25 3.19 -35.25
CA GLN A 184 25.68 3.44 -35.02
C GLN A 184 26.54 2.26 -35.50
N LEU A 185 26.14 1.03 -35.19
CA LEU A 185 26.83 -0.18 -35.66
C LEU A 185 26.83 -0.25 -37.20
N GLY A 186 25.70 0.06 -37.84
CA GLY A 186 25.61 0.13 -39.30
C GLY A 186 26.53 1.19 -39.90
N SER A 187 26.62 2.38 -39.29
CA SER A 187 27.54 3.43 -39.75
C SER A 187 29.01 3.07 -39.56
N GLU A 188 29.37 2.46 -38.42
CA GLU A 188 30.73 1.98 -38.15
C GLU A 188 31.13 0.88 -39.13
N GLN A 189 30.22 -0.06 -39.42
CA GLN A 189 30.45 -1.08 -40.44
C GLN A 189 30.63 -0.47 -41.84
N ALA A 190 29.87 0.56 -42.19
CA ALA A 190 30.01 1.27 -43.46
C ALA A 190 31.34 2.06 -43.54
N LEU A 191 31.74 2.74 -42.47
CA LEU A 191 33.01 3.44 -42.36
C LEU A 191 34.19 2.46 -42.45
N ARG A 192 34.11 1.33 -41.75
CA ARG A 192 35.11 0.26 -41.83
C ARG A 192 35.20 -0.32 -43.25
N ALA A 193 34.07 -0.62 -43.88
CA ALA A 193 34.06 -1.09 -45.26
C ALA A 193 34.63 -0.05 -46.25
N ALA A 194 34.39 1.25 -46.02
CA ALA A 194 34.99 2.32 -46.81
C ALA A 194 36.51 2.42 -46.59
N ALA A 195 36.96 2.33 -45.34
CA ALA A 195 38.38 2.31 -44.99
C ALA A 195 39.09 1.08 -45.60
N ASP A 196 38.49 -0.11 -45.51
CA ASP A 196 39.00 -1.34 -46.11
C ASP A 196 39.10 -1.21 -47.64
N LYS A 197 38.13 -0.58 -48.32
CA LYS A 197 38.21 -0.28 -49.76
C LYS A 197 39.35 0.67 -50.10
N VAL A 198 39.52 1.74 -49.33
CA VAL A 198 40.61 2.70 -49.55
C VAL A 198 41.97 2.05 -49.32
N ALA A 199 42.11 1.25 -48.25
CA ALA A 199 43.31 0.46 -47.98
C ALA A 199 43.62 -0.51 -49.12
N ALA A 200 42.63 -1.26 -49.61
CA ALA A 200 42.80 -2.17 -50.74
C ALA A 200 43.25 -1.45 -52.03
N VAL A 201 42.72 -0.26 -52.30
CA VAL A 201 43.15 0.57 -53.45
C VAL A 201 44.58 1.07 -53.26
N ALA A 202 44.95 1.53 -52.06
CA ALA A 202 46.30 1.98 -51.76
C ALA A 202 47.33 0.85 -51.89
N ASP A 203 47.00 -0.34 -51.39
CA ASP A 203 47.86 -1.53 -51.53
C ASP A 203 48.00 -1.95 -53.00
N ALA A 204 46.92 -1.89 -53.79
CA ALA A 204 46.98 -2.14 -55.23
C ALA A 204 47.84 -1.10 -55.98
N GLN A 205 47.76 0.18 -55.61
CA GLN A 205 48.61 1.23 -56.16
C GLN A 205 50.09 1.04 -55.80
N ARG A 206 50.41 0.71 -54.54
CA ARG A 206 51.78 0.39 -54.11
C ARG A 206 52.35 -0.79 -54.89
N ALA A 207 51.58 -1.89 -55.02
CA ALA A 207 52.00 -3.02 -55.83
C ALA A 207 52.23 -2.62 -57.30
N ALA A 208 51.37 -1.77 -57.87
CA ALA A 208 51.55 -1.25 -59.23
C ALA A 208 52.82 -0.39 -59.37
N GLU A 209 53.08 0.51 -58.42
CA GLU A 209 54.31 1.32 -58.36
C GLU A 209 55.56 0.45 -58.21
N GLU A 210 55.52 -0.57 -57.36
CA GLU A 210 56.61 -1.56 -57.23
C GLU A 210 56.86 -2.30 -58.55
N THR A 211 55.81 -2.76 -59.24
CA THR A 211 56.00 -3.39 -60.56
C THR A 211 56.52 -2.41 -61.61
N ALA A 212 56.09 -1.15 -61.57
CA ALA A 212 56.58 -0.11 -62.47
C ALA A 212 58.06 0.22 -62.19
N ARG A 213 58.44 0.28 -60.91
CA ARG A 213 59.82 0.45 -60.45
C ARG A 213 60.69 -0.72 -60.91
N GLN A 214 60.27 -1.96 -60.70
CA GLN A 214 60.99 -3.15 -61.18
C GLN A 214 61.17 -3.13 -62.70
N ARG A 215 60.14 -2.72 -63.46
CA ARG A 215 60.26 -2.55 -64.92
C ARG A 215 61.22 -1.42 -65.31
N ALA A 216 61.21 -0.30 -64.58
CA ALA A 216 62.12 0.81 -64.82
C ALA A 216 63.58 0.42 -64.50
N GLU A 217 63.81 -0.27 -63.38
CA GLU A 217 65.12 -0.83 -63.00
C GLU A 217 65.61 -1.84 -64.04
N ALA A 218 64.73 -2.73 -64.53
CA ALA A 218 65.06 -3.66 -65.62
C ALA A 218 65.37 -2.94 -66.94
N ARG A 219 64.68 -1.84 -67.25
CA ARG A 219 65.00 -1.00 -68.42
C ARG A 219 66.33 -0.28 -68.24
N LEU A 220 66.61 0.26 -67.06
CA LEU A 220 67.86 0.94 -66.74
C LEU A 220 69.03 -0.03 -66.88
N SER A 221 68.96 -1.23 -66.29
CA SER A 221 70.01 -2.25 -66.44
C SER A 221 70.18 -2.69 -67.89
N SER A 222 69.09 -2.79 -68.67
CA SER A 222 69.18 -3.05 -70.12
C SER A 222 69.81 -1.89 -70.90
N ALA A 223 69.62 -0.64 -70.47
CA ALA A 223 70.22 0.53 -71.09
C ALA A 223 71.69 0.66 -70.70
N GLU A 224 72.05 0.42 -69.44
CA GLU A 224 73.43 0.38 -68.94
C GLU A 224 74.24 -0.72 -69.64
N THR A 225 73.66 -1.90 -69.86
CA THR A 225 74.32 -2.96 -70.64
C THR A 225 74.52 -2.56 -72.10
N ARG A 226 73.53 -1.94 -72.74
CA ARG A 226 73.68 -1.37 -74.11
C ARG A 226 74.70 -0.25 -74.18
N GLU A 227 74.74 0.64 -73.18
CA GLU A 227 75.74 1.71 -73.11
C GLU A 227 77.15 1.12 -72.89
N GLY A 228 77.27 0.11 -72.03
CA GLY A 228 78.50 -0.66 -71.86
C GLY A 228 78.98 -1.31 -73.16
N GLN A 229 78.07 -1.94 -73.91
CA GLN A 229 78.34 -2.49 -75.24
C GLN A 229 78.75 -1.40 -76.23
N ALA A 230 78.01 -0.29 -76.30
CA ALA A 230 78.35 0.83 -77.19
C ALA A 230 79.70 1.47 -76.83
N ARG A 231 80.05 1.54 -75.54
CA ARG A 231 81.39 1.98 -75.10
C ARG A 231 82.46 0.99 -75.51
N GLN A 232 82.22 -0.32 -75.39
CA GLN A 232 83.12 -1.36 -75.91
C GLN A 232 83.31 -1.21 -77.42
N GLU A 233 82.23 -1.11 -78.18
CA GLU A 233 82.25 -0.86 -79.63
C GLU A 233 83.02 0.43 -79.97
N LEU A 234 82.81 1.53 -79.22
CA LEU A 234 83.57 2.77 -79.40
C LEU A 234 85.06 2.58 -79.10
N THR A 235 85.43 1.83 -78.06
CA THR A 235 86.85 1.52 -77.78
C THR A 235 87.46 0.64 -78.85
N GLU A 236 86.71 -0.33 -79.40
CA GLU A 236 87.14 -1.17 -80.51
C GLU A 236 87.30 -0.37 -81.80
N VAL A 237 86.34 0.50 -82.12
CA VAL A 237 86.43 1.44 -83.26
C VAL A 237 87.60 2.39 -83.06
N HIS A 238 87.81 2.91 -81.85
CA HIS A 238 88.94 3.79 -81.55
C HIS A 238 90.27 3.04 -81.67
N ALA A 239 90.36 1.80 -81.18
CA ALA A 239 91.54 0.93 -81.35
C ALA A 239 91.78 0.59 -82.83
N ALA A 240 90.72 0.32 -83.61
CA ALA A 240 90.81 0.14 -85.05
C ALA A 240 91.26 1.44 -85.76
N HIS A 241 90.78 2.60 -85.29
CA HIS A 241 91.18 3.90 -85.81
C HIS A 241 92.64 4.24 -85.45
N GLN A 242 93.11 3.85 -84.26
CA GLN A 242 94.52 3.94 -83.87
C GLN A 242 95.38 2.99 -84.70
N SER A 243 94.98 1.74 -84.88
CA SER A 243 95.69 0.79 -85.75
C SER A 243 95.78 1.26 -87.21
N THR A 244 94.70 1.83 -87.76
CA THR A 244 94.73 2.42 -89.11
C THR A 244 95.60 3.68 -89.17
N ARG A 245 95.60 4.51 -88.12
CA ARG A 245 96.51 5.65 -87.98
C ARG A 245 97.96 5.20 -87.91
N ASP A 246 98.29 4.16 -87.15
CA ASP A 246 99.64 3.62 -87.03
C ASP A 246 100.11 3.00 -88.36
N LYS A 247 99.24 2.26 -89.05
CA LYS A 247 99.50 1.78 -90.43
C LYS A 247 99.72 2.94 -91.42
N LEU A 248 99.01 4.06 -91.26
CA LEU A 248 99.24 5.26 -92.06
C LEU A 248 100.60 5.89 -91.74
N ILE A 249 101.00 5.94 -90.46
CA ILE A 249 102.33 6.42 -90.05
C ILE A 249 103.42 5.51 -90.64
N GLU A 250 103.26 4.18 -90.58
CA GLU A 250 104.18 3.22 -91.21
C GLU A 250 104.22 3.38 -92.74
N ALA A 251 103.08 3.57 -93.41
CA ALA A 251 103.05 3.82 -94.85
C ALA A 251 103.74 5.13 -95.22
N VAL A 252 103.61 6.17 -94.38
CA VAL A 252 104.32 7.45 -94.56
C VAL A 252 105.81 7.31 -94.26
N SER A 253 106.23 6.52 -93.27
CA SER A 253 107.66 6.28 -93.00
C SER A 253 108.29 5.43 -94.09
N LEU A 254 107.62 4.40 -94.61
CA LEU A 254 108.05 3.65 -95.79
C LEU A 254 108.11 4.54 -97.03
N ALA A 255 107.14 5.42 -97.25
CA ALA A 255 107.20 6.40 -98.33
C ALA A 255 108.37 7.39 -98.16
N ALA A 256 108.69 7.78 -96.91
CA ALA A 256 109.84 8.63 -96.59
C ALA A 256 111.18 7.89 -96.76
N GLU A 257 111.24 6.59 -96.44
CA GLU A 257 112.40 5.72 -96.67
C GLU A 257 112.62 5.48 -98.16
N VAL A 258 111.58 5.17 -98.93
CA VAL A 258 111.66 5.06 -100.40
C VAL A 258 112.07 6.41 -101.03
N GLN A 259 111.61 7.53 -100.48
CA GLN A 259 112.09 8.86 -100.89
C GLN A 259 113.55 9.12 -100.50
N ALA A 260 114.02 8.61 -99.36
CA ALA A 260 115.40 8.70 -98.92
C ALA A 260 116.34 7.82 -99.76
N GLU A 261 115.90 6.63 -100.14
CA GLU A 261 116.61 5.74 -101.07
C GLU A 261 116.67 6.33 -102.49
N LEU A 262 115.60 6.97 -102.96
CA LEU A 262 115.60 7.75 -104.20
C LEU A 262 116.58 8.94 -104.16
N ARG A 263 116.74 9.59 -103.00
CA ARG A 263 117.76 10.64 -102.80
C ARG A 263 119.17 10.06 -102.76
N ALA A 264 119.38 8.90 -102.12
CA ALA A 264 120.68 8.24 -102.04
C ALA A 264 121.17 7.72 -103.41
N LEU A 265 120.28 7.15 -104.23
CA LEU A 265 120.59 6.75 -105.61
C LEU A 265 120.89 7.94 -106.52
N ARG A 266 120.19 9.08 -106.33
CA ARG A 266 120.50 10.34 -107.03
C ARG A 266 121.86 10.92 -106.59
N ALA A 267 122.22 10.81 -105.32
CA ALA A 267 123.53 11.24 -104.81
C ALA A 267 124.69 10.35 -105.30
N HIS A 268 124.47 9.03 -105.42
CA HIS A 268 125.47 8.11 -105.97
C HIS A 268 125.70 8.26 -107.48
N LEU A 269 124.69 8.70 -108.24
CA LEU A 269 124.83 9.05 -109.66
C LEU A 269 125.44 10.45 -109.87
N ALA A 270 125.28 11.37 -108.93
CA ALA A 270 125.92 12.69 -108.97
C ALA A 270 127.43 12.64 -108.64
N ALA A 271 127.88 11.72 -107.79
CA ALA A 271 129.30 11.63 -107.36
C ALA A 271 130.24 10.90 -108.35
N LYS A 272 129.71 10.22 -109.38
CA LYS A 272 130.50 9.48 -110.39
C LYS A 272 130.67 10.21 -111.73
N GLY A 273 130.15 11.45 -111.87
CA GLY A 273 129.99 12.11 -113.17
C GLY A 273 130.54 13.52 -113.30
N ALA A 274 131.28 14.08 -112.32
CA ALA A 274 131.72 15.47 -112.40
C ALA A 274 133.21 15.65 -112.08
N GLU A 275 134.03 15.71 -113.15
CA GLU A 275 135.29 16.48 -113.30
C GLU A 275 136.58 15.73 -113.71
N ALA A 276 136.54 15.03 -114.84
CA ALA A 276 137.59 15.09 -115.88
C ALA A 276 136.94 14.86 -117.27
N ALA A 277 137.20 15.75 -118.23
CA ALA A 277 136.62 15.81 -119.59
C ALA A 277 135.15 16.29 -119.63
N ALA A 278 134.78 17.45 -120.19
CA ALA A 278 135.27 18.17 -121.37
C ALA A 278 135.32 17.28 -122.62
N VAL A 279 134.21 17.23 -123.35
CA VAL A 279 134.06 17.14 -124.83
C VAL A 279 132.58 16.87 -125.16
N GLY A 280 132.03 17.61 -126.11
CA GLY A 280 130.77 17.30 -126.80
C GLY A 280 129.68 18.36 -126.57
N SER A 281 129.59 19.43 -127.36
CA SER A 281 129.00 19.50 -128.71
C SER A 281 127.47 19.65 -128.71
N GLN A 282 127.01 20.75 -129.33
CA GLN A 282 125.74 20.92 -130.07
C GLN A 282 124.43 21.01 -129.26
N GLN A 283 123.89 22.24 -129.17
CA GLN A 283 122.59 22.74 -129.69
C GLN A 283 121.35 21.78 -129.79
N PRO A 284 120.10 22.28 -129.95
CA PRO A 284 119.41 23.50 -129.47
C PRO A 284 117.91 23.26 -129.09
N ASP A 285 117.11 24.34 -129.03
CA ASP A 285 115.65 24.47 -129.28
C ASP A 285 114.63 24.03 -128.20
N GLU A 286 113.76 24.93 -127.71
CA GLU A 286 112.43 25.34 -128.26
C GLU A 286 111.44 24.14 -128.36
N ALA A 287 110.14 24.18 -128.12
CA ALA A 287 109.11 25.21 -128.08
C ALA A 287 107.90 24.61 -127.29
N SER A 288 107.05 25.43 -126.68
CA SER A 288 105.67 25.73 -127.10
C SER A 288 104.61 24.61 -127.13
N ALA A 289 103.39 25.10 -126.88
CA ALA A 289 102.09 24.59 -127.32
C ALA A 289 101.47 23.46 -126.47
N ASN A 290 100.33 23.66 -125.80
CA ASN A 290 98.98 23.93 -126.30
C ASN A 290 98.31 22.68 -126.90
N ALA A 291 97.09 22.40 -126.42
CA ALA A 291 95.98 21.56 -126.93
C ALA A 291 95.43 20.67 -125.79
N MET A 292 94.18 20.83 -125.33
CA MET A 292 92.89 20.53 -125.97
C MET A 292 92.73 19.08 -126.43
N GLY A 293 91.61 18.48 -126.00
CA GLY A 293 90.95 17.31 -126.61
C GLY A 293 91.22 16.00 -125.85
N ALA A 294 90.33 15.54 -124.98
CA ALA A 294 89.05 14.86 -125.27
C ALA A 294 89.25 13.38 -125.65
N ASP A 295 88.59 12.48 -124.89
CA ASP A 295 87.57 11.49 -125.33
C ASP A 295 87.48 10.37 -124.27
N GLU A 296 86.43 10.33 -123.46
CA GLU A 296 85.19 9.53 -123.66
C GLU A 296 85.36 8.00 -123.59
N SER A 297 84.73 7.41 -122.57
CA SER A 297 83.76 6.29 -122.65
C SER A 297 83.61 5.67 -121.24
N LYS A 298 82.43 5.46 -120.63
CA LYS A 298 81.02 5.62 -120.98
C LYS A 298 80.18 5.39 -119.69
N PRO A 299 78.96 5.95 -119.54
CA PRO A 299 78.05 5.78 -118.39
C PRO A 299 76.91 4.78 -118.77
N PRO A 300 75.64 4.84 -118.30
CA PRO A 300 74.99 5.26 -117.04
C PRO A 300 74.01 4.18 -116.49
N ALA A 301 73.36 4.41 -115.32
CA ALA A 301 71.89 4.28 -115.17
C ALA A 301 71.41 4.55 -113.72
N ARG A 302 70.55 5.55 -113.59
CA ARG A 302 69.53 5.73 -112.53
C ARG A 302 68.23 5.01 -113.02
N PRO A 303 67.04 5.11 -112.39
CA PRO A 303 66.60 5.11 -110.98
C PRO A 303 65.28 4.30 -110.74
N ARG A 304 64.68 4.46 -109.54
CA ARG A 304 63.23 4.71 -109.22
C ARG A 304 62.40 3.62 -108.49
N ARG A 305 61.87 4.09 -107.32
CA ARG A 305 60.48 3.99 -106.78
C ARG A 305 59.98 2.58 -106.41
N ARG A 306 59.05 2.34 -105.47
CA ARG A 306 57.98 3.13 -104.81
C ARG A 306 57.43 2.27 -103.65
N ARG A 307 56.79 2.93 -102.67
CA ARG A 307 55.76 2.44 -101.72
C ARG A 307 56.19 1.50 -100.60
#